data_AF-A0A258WGE0-F1
#
_entry.id   AF-A0A258WGE0-F1
#
_cell.length_a   1.000
_cell.length_b   1.000
_cell.length_c   1.000
_cell.angle_alpha   90.00
_cell.angle_beta   90.00
_cell.angle_gamma   90.00
#
_symmetry.space_group_name_H-M   'P 1'
#
loop_
_entity.id
_entity.type
_entity.pdbx_description
1 polymer ?
#
loop_
_entity_poly.entity_id
_entity_poly.type
_entity_poly.pdbx_seq_one_letter_code
_entity_poly.pdbx_strand_id
1 'polypeptide(L)'
;MRSAKKAVLGLGALALAACAIAASPPQVGAGSEWTSPGGDMGKTHHSRLTAINAENVSQLGLAWEAELGTLRGQEATPVVVDGVLYTSGTTGRAYAFDAATGKELWRFEPEVDMQVNRTVCCDMVNRGLAVARGKVFVAALDGWMYALDARTGAVVWKTDFIEDRKRGDNSTGAPEIAGDVVVVGMSGAEYDVRGYVTALDLETGKLRWRWHVVPHDPKLGPQETPELEVALKTWDPNSRWDIGGGGSPWDAIAFDPETGLVIVGTGNGGPYATSKRSPAGGDNLYLASLVALDPKTGRMKWHYQETPGDNWDFTATQPMIFTRMKLDGEDRPVVLHAPKNGFLYILDRRDGKLLRANPIV
;
A
#
# COMPACT_ATOMS: atom_id res chain seq x y z
N MET A 1 -49.59 41.52 -55.26
CA MET A 1 -50.11 40.94 -53.99
C MET A 1 -50.08 39.42 -54.12
N ARG A 2 -49.63 38.69 -53.07
CA ARG A 2 -49.23 37.26 -53.04
C ARG A 2 -47.80 37.04 -53.60
N SER A 3 -46.92 36.20 -53.05
CA SER A 3 -47.03 35.13 -52.06
C SER A 3 -45.66 34.89 -51.40
N ALA A 4 -45.66 34.57 -50.10
CA ALA A 4 -44.48 34.18 -49.33
C ALA A 4 -43.97 32.78 -49.75
N LYS A 5 -42.65 32.60 -49.83
CA LYS A 5 -42.02 31.27 -49.93
C LYS A 5 -41.39 30.92 -48.58
N LYS A 6 -41.86 29.80 -48.01
CA LYS A 6 -41.40 29.20 -46.75
C LYS A 6 -40.02 28.58 -46.93
N ALA A 7 -39.16 28.79 -45.94
CA ALA A 7 -37.89 28.10 -45.76
C ALA A 7 -38.13 26.68 -45.21
N VAL A 8 -37.37 25.70 -45.70
CA VAL A 8 -37.26 24.36 -45.12
C VAL A 8 -35.83 24.25 -44.60
N LEU A 9 -35.67 24.24 -43.26
CA LEU A 9 -34.43 23.84 -42.61
C LEU A 9 -34.36 22.32 -42.58
N GLY A 10 -33.38 21.74 -43.26
CA GLY A 10 -32.97 20.34 -43.03
C GLY A 10 -31.94 20.30 -41.90
N LEU A 11 -32.30 19.69 -40.76
CA LEU A 11 -31.33 19.31 -39.74
C LEU A 11 -30.60 18.05 -40.21
N GLY A 12 -29.32 18.18 -40.57
CA GLY A 12 -28.41 17.04 -40.70
C GLY A 12 -27.90 16.65 -39.32
N ALA A 13 -28.25 15.45 -38.85
CA ALA A 13 -27.66 14.87 -37.65
C ALA A 13 -26.25 14.33 -37.98
N LEU A 14 -25.21 15.02 -37.52
CA LEU A 14 -23.86 14.44 -37.46
C LEU A 14 -23.80 13.47 -36.28
N ALA A 15 -23.77 12.17 -36.57
CA ALA A 15 -23.40 11.15 -35.59
C ALA A 15 -21.88 11.21 -35.37
N LEU A 16 -21.43 11.77 -34.25
CA LEU A 16 -20.08 11.58 -33.77
C LEU A 16 -19.96 10.13 -33.25
N ALA A 17 -19.33 9.27 -34.05
CA ALA A 17 -18.85 7.98 -33.58
C ALA A 17 -17.67 8.24 -32.63
N ALA A 18 -17.92 8.15 -31.32
CA ALA A 18 -16.86 8.10 -30.33
C ALA A 18 -16.13 6.76 -30.46
N CYS A 19 -14.95 6.76 -31.08
CA CYS A 19 -14.00 5.67 -30.96
C CYS A 19 -13.52 5.63 -29.50
N ALA A 20 -14.18 4.82 -28.67
CA ALA A 20 -13.60 4.35 -27.44
C ALA A 20 -12.39 3.48 -27.81
N ILE A 21 -11.19 4.03 -27.65
CA ILE A 21 -9.96 3.22 -27.64
C ILE A 21 -10.08 2.34 -26.40
N ALA A 22 -10.51 1.10 -26.57
CA ALA A 22 -10.40 0.09 -25.54
C ALA A 22 -8.90 -0.09 -25.27
N ALA A 23 -8.42 0.44 -24.15
CA ALA A 23 -7.07 0.15 -23.69
C ALA A 23 -6.96 -1.37 -23.53
N SER A 24 -6.02 -1.99 -24.24
CA SER A 24 -5.71 -3.40 -24.04
C SER A 24 -5.43 -3.62 -22.54
N PRO A 25 -5.94 -4.71 -21.94
CA PRO A 25 -5.68 -4.98 -20.54
C PRO A 25 -4.16 -5.00 -20.31
N PRO A 26 -3.66 -4.42 -19.21
CA PRO A 26 -2.23 -4.39 -18.93
C PRO A 26 -1.68 -5.82 -18.92
N GLN A 27 -0.54 -6.00 -19.57
CA GLN A 27 0.11 -7.31 -19.64
C GLN A 27 0.63 -7.67 -18.25
N VAL A 28 0.28 -8.87 -17.78
CA VAL A 28 0.75 -9.42 -16.49
C VAL A 28 2.27 -9.62 -16.55
N GLY A 29 2.96 -9.13 -15.53
CA GLY A 29 4.40 -9.30 -15.32
C GLY A 29 5.27 -8.15 -15.81
N ALA A 30 6.35 -7.92 -15.07
CA ALA A 30 7.37 -6.92 -15.32
C ALA A 30 8.16 -7.22 -16.62
N GLY A 31 8.64 -6.16 -17.26
CA GLY A 31 9.54 -6.24 -18.42
C GLY A 31 11.01 -6.23 -17.99
N SER A 32 11.83 -5.43 -18.66
CA SER A 32 13.20 -5.12 -18.20
C SER A 32 13.22 -4.23 -16.95
N GLU A 33 12.19 -3.42 -16.77
CA GLU A 33 12.03 -2.52 -15.62
C GLU A 33 11.26 -3.21 -14.49
N TRP A 34 11.65 -2.91 -13.26
CA TRP A 34 10.97 -3.31 -12.02
C TRP A 34 10.69 -2.05 -11.21
N THR A 35 9.57 -1.39 -11.49
CA THR A 35 9.34 0.02 -11.08
C THR A 35 8.71 0.20 -9.69
N SER A 36 8.28 -0.90 -9.05
CA SER A 36 7.79 -0.92 -7.66
C SER A 36 8.11 -2.27 -7.02
N PRO A 37 8.07 -2.42 -5.69
CA PRO A 37 8.35 -3.70 -5.03
C PRO A 37 7.58 -4.90 -5.60
N GLY A 38 6.34 -4.72 -6.06
CA GLY A 38 5.53 -5.78 -6.67
C GLY A 38 5.88 -6.14 -8.13
N GLY A 39 6.84 -5.44 -8.75
CA GLY A 39 7.33 -5.66 -10.11
C GLY A 39 6.47 -5.09 -11.23
N ASP A 40 5.16 -5.36 -11.20
CA ASP A 40 4.19 -4.88 -12.17
C ASP A 40 2.96 -4.27 -11.50
N MET A 41 2.04 -3.72 -12.30
CA MET A 41 0.81 -3.10 -11.79
C MET A 41 -0.11 -4.10 -11.08
N GLY A 42 -0.01 -5.39 -11.40
CA GLY A 42 -0.70 -6.47 -10.72
C GLY A 42 -0.05 -6.91 -9.41
N LYS A 43 1.13 -6.36 -9.07
CA LYS A 43 1.94 -6.80 -7.92
C LYS A 43 2.18 -8.31 -7.92
N THR A 44 2.38 -8.88 -9.10
CA THR A 44 2.41 -10.32 -9.34
C THR A 44 3.76 -10.95 -9.01
N HIS A 45 4.81 -10.12 -8.83
CA HIS A 45 6.19 -10.57 -8.72
C HIS A 45 6.64 -11.46 -9.91
N HIS A 46 5.97 -11.35 -11.06
CA HIS A 46 6.27 -12.11 -12.26
C HIS A 46 7.15 -11.28 -13.21
N SER A 47 8.24 -11.86 -13.70
CA SER A 47 9.05 -11.28 -14.78
C SER A 47 8.78 -12.00 -16.09
N ARG A 48 8.66 -11.24 -17.18
CA ARG A 48 8.49 -11.77 -18.54
C ARG A 48 9.82 -12.11 -19.23
N LEU A 49 10.96 -11.84 -18.57
CA LEU A 49 12.28 -12.17 -19.10
C LEU A 49 12.53 -13.68 -19.02
N THR A 50 13.07 -14.26 -20.09
CA THR A 50 13.27 -15.72 -20.22
C THR A 50 14.70 -16.14 -20.52
N ALA A 51 15.64 -15.16 -20.51
CA ALA A 51 17.06 -15.43 -20.78
C ALA A 51 17.66 -16.45 -19.81
N ILE A 52 17.23 -16.41 -18.55
CA ILE A 52 17.48 -17.46 -17.55
C ILE A 52 16.21 -18.32 -17.46
N ASN A 53 16.37 -19.64 -17.58
CA ASN A 53 15.27 -20.60 -17.56
C ASN A 53 15.75 -21.96 -17.04
N ALA A 54 14.83 -22.94 -16.97
CA ALA A 54 15.11 -24.26 -16.39
C ALA A 54 16.25 -25.02 -17.11
N GLU A 55 16.54 -24.70 -18.37
CA GLU A 55 17.58 -25.39 -19.15
C GLU A 55 18.98 -24.85 -18.86
N ASN A 56 19.11 -23.59 -18.42
CA ASN A 56 20.40 -22.92 -18.24
C ASN A 56 20.64 -22.34 -16.83
N VAL A 57 19.67 -22.40 -15.91
CA VAL A 57 19.81 -21.86 -14.54
C VAL A 57 20.99 -22.46 -13.76
N SER A 58 21.40 -23.68 -14.12
CA SER A 58 22.60 -24.33 -13.56
C SER A 58 23.92 -23.62 -13.90
N GLN A 59 23.91 -22.69 -14.86
CA GLN A 59 25.07 -21.89 -15.26
C GLN A 59 25.11 -20.53 -14.54
N LEU A 60 24.12 -20.24 -13.68
CA LEU A 60 24.05 -18.98 -12.95
C LEU A 60 25.21 -18.85 -11.94
N GLY A 61 25.78 -17.65 -11.84
CA GLY A 61 26.84 -17.32 -10.89
C GLY A 61 26.70 -15.89 -10.36
N LEU A 62 27.38 -15.59 -9.26
CA LEU A 62 27.44 -14.24 -8.69
C LEU A 62 28.13 -13.30 -9.68
N ALA A 63 27.44 -12.24 -10.10
CA ALA A 63 27.99 -11.22 -10.99
C ALA A 63 28.70 -10.11 -10.21
N TRP A 64 28.05 -9.58 -9.17
CA TRP A 64 28.58 -8.57 -8.25
C TRP A 64 27.84 -8.64 -6.91
N GLU A 65 28.45 -8.07 -5.87
CA GLU A 65 27.86 -7.94 -4.55
C GLU A 65 28.14 -6.54 -3.98
N ALA A 66 27.32 -6.10 -3.03
CA ALA A 66 27.49 -4.83 -2.33
C ALA A 66 27.21 -5.01 -0.83
N GLU A 67 28.10 -4.48 0.01
CA GLU A 67 27.95 -4.51 1.46
C GLU A 67 27.14 -3.30 1.95
N LEU A 68 26.02 -3.56 2.63
CA LEU A 68 25.14 -2.51 3.17
C LEU A 68 25.54 -2.04 4.58
N GLY A 69 26.58 -2.64 5.16
CA GLY A 69 27.18 -2.21 6.43
C GLY A 69 26.32 -2.47 7.68
N THR A 70 25.58 -3.58 7.70
CA THR A 70 24.73 -3.98 8.84
C THR A 70 24.56 -5.50 8.90
N LEU A 71 24.27 -6.03 10.09
CA LEU A 71 23.96 -7.44 10.35
C LEU A 71 22.49 -7.66 10.71
N ARG A 72 21.65 -6.62 10.58
CA ARG A 72 20.21 -6.65 10.87
C ARG A 72 19.43 -7.04 9.61
N GLY A 73 18.15 -7.37 9.78
CA GLY A 73 17.29 -7.86 8.71
C GLY A 73 17.27 -6.94 7.48
N GLN A 74 17.37 -7.55 6.30
CA GLN A 74 17.18 -6.90 5.00
C GLN A 74 15.90 -7.46 4.38
N GLU A 75 14.83 -6.65 4.35
CA GLU A 75 13.53 -7.03 3.80
C GLU A 75 13.20 -6.30 2.50
N ALA A 76 14.09 -5.43 2.02
CA ALA A 76 13.84 -4.60 0.86
C ALA A 76 13.71 -5.44 -0.41
N THR A 77 12.66 -5.20 -1.19
CA THR A 77 12.62 -5.61 -2.61
C THR A 77 13.24 -4.51 -3.46
N PRO A 78 14.38 -4.75 -4.15
CA PRO A 78 14.97 -3.74 -5.02
C PRO A 78 14.07 -3.40 -6.20
N VAL A 79 14.21 -2.18 -6.71
CA VAL A 79 13.55 -1.70 -7.92
C VAL A 79 14.61 -1.32 -8.95
N VAL A 80 14.35 -1.58 -10.22
CA VAL A 80 15.27 -1.30 -11.33
C VAL A 80 14.56 -0.39 -12.33
N VAL A 81 15.13 0.79 -12.54
CA VAL A 81 14.61 1.81 -13.46
C VAL A 81 15.76 2.39 -14.26
N ASP A 82 15.68 2.29 -15.59
CA ASP A 82 16.65 2.86 -16.54
C ASP A 82 18.10 2.42 -16.26
N GLY A 83 18.29 1.14 -15.92
CA GLY A 83 19.61 0.57 -15.63
C GLY A 83 20.17 0.90 -14.25
N VAL A 84 19.40 1.59 -13.40
CA VAL A 84 19.77 1.87 -12.01
C VAL A 84 18.96 0.98 -11.07
N LEU A 85 19.65 0.25 -10.20
CA LEU A 85 19.05 -0.51 -9.11
C LEU A 85 18.96 0.39 -7.87
N TYR A 86 17.75 0.58 -7.35
CA TYR A 86 17.50 1.26 -6.09
C TYR A 86 17.04 0.24 -5.05
N THR A 87 17.56 0.35 -3.83
CA THR A 87 17.11 -0.48 -2.70
C THR A 87 17.18 0.31 -1.41
N SER A 88 16.50 -0.17 -0.37
CA SER A 88 16.63 0.35 0.98
C SER A 88 17.34 -0.65 1.89
N GLY A 89 17.80 -0.15 3.03
CA GLY A 89 18.38 -0.95 4.10
C GLY A 89 17.76 -0.56 5.45
N THR A 90 18.41 -0.99 6.53
CA THR A 90 17.87 -0.77 7.88
C THR A 90 17.58 0.69 8.14
N THR A 91 16.54 0.96 8.92
CA THR A 91 16.10 2.31 9.31
C THR A 91 15.63 3.24 8.19
N GLY A 92 15.56 2.77 6.94
CA GLY A 92 15.23 3.60 5.78
C GLY A 92 16.45 4.23 5.09
N ARG A 93 17.64 3.67 5.31
CA ARG A 93 18.80 3.93 4.42
C ARG A 93 18.40 3.61 2.98
N ALA A 94 18.89 4.36 2.01
CA ALA A 94 18.62 4.12 0.59
C ALA A 94 19.91 4.13 -0.22
N TYR A 95 19.94 3.32 -1.27
CA TYR A 95 21.11 3.11 -2.10
C TYR A 95 20.70 3.07 -3.56
N ALA A 96 21.56 3.61 -4.43
CA ALA A 96 21.46 3.43 -5.87
C ALA A 96 22.76 2.86 -6.42
N PHE A 97 22.62 1.87 -7.30
CA PHE A 97 23.73 1.19 -7.97
C PHE A 97 23.50 1.18 -9.47
N ASP A 98 24.58 1.25 -10.24
CA ASP A 98 24.54 0.80 -11.63
C ASP A 98 24.20 -0.71 -11.64
N ALA A 99 23.07 -1.08 -12.23
CA ALA A 99 22.54 -2.44 -12.11
C ALA A 99 23.42 -3.50 -12.79
N ALA A 100 24.21 -3.09 -13.79
CA ALA A 100 25.08 -4.00 -14.53
C ALA A 100 26.40 -4.27 -13.79
N THR A 101 26.96 -3.25 -13.13
CA THR A 101 28.31 -3.31 -12.55
C THR A 101 28.34 -3.39 -11.03
N GLY A 102 27.23 -3.08 -10.36
CA GLY A 102 27.18 -2.97 -8.90
C GLY A 102 27.87 -1.71 -8.35
N LYS A 103 28.31 -0.79 -9.23
CA LYS A 103 28.94 0.46 -8.80
C LYS A 103 27.92 1.33 -8.07
N GLU A 104 28.20 1.68 -6.82
CA GLU A 104 27.37 2.64 -6.08
C GLU A 104 27.40 4.01 -6.77
N LEU A 105 26.20 4.54 -7.04
CA LEU A 105 25.98 5.86 -7.60
C LEU A 105 25.81 6.89 -6.48
N TRP A 106 25.01 6.54 -5.48
CA TRP A 106 24.82 7.32 -4.26
C TRP A 106 24.26 6.45 -3.14
N ARG A 107 24.42 6.94 -1.91
CA ARG A 107 23.78 6.41 -0.70
C ARG A 107 23.17 7.54 0.11
N PHE A 108 22.09 7.23 0.81
CA PHE A 108 21.38 8.13 1.70
C PHE A 108 21.20 7.45 3.07
N GLU A 109 21.45 8.21 4.13
CA GLU A 109 21.24 7.79 5.50
C GLU A 109 20.30 8.79 6.20
N PRO A 110 19.10 8.36 6.62
CA PRO A 110 18.19 9.25 7.33
C PRO A 110 18.71 9.54 8.74
N GLU A 111 18.46 10.76 9.22
CA GLU A 111 18.55 11.06 10.64
C GLU A 111 17.31 10.47 11.32
N VAL A 112 17.54 9.53 12.25
CA VAL A 112 16.51 8.77 12.95
C VAL A 112 16.68 8.94 14.45
N ASP A 113 15.60 9.30 15.16
CA ASP A 113 15.60 9.20 16.61
C ASP A 113 15.53 7.73 17.03
N MET A 114 16.69 7.19 17.40
CA MET A 114 16.84 5.79 17.81
C MET A 114 16.08 5.41 19.09
N GLN A 115 15.43 6.35 19.79
CA GLN A 115 14.45 5.99 20.82
C GLN A 115 13.27 5.17 20.25
N VAL A 116 12.99 5.29 18.94
CA VAL A 116 11.96 4.48 18.24
C VAL A 116 12.17 2.98 18.44
N ASN A 117 13.41 2.51 18.65
CA ASN A 117 13.70 1.09 18.87
C ASN A 117 12.99 0.47 20.09
N ARG A 118 12.47 1.29 21.01
CA ARG A 118 11.66 0.81 22.15
C ARG A 118 10.30 0.27 21.72
N THR A 119 9.81 0.71 20.55
CA THR A 119 8.45 0.43 20.05
C THR A 119 8.47 -0.22 18.67
N VAL A 120 9.62 -0.75 18.25
CA VAL A 120 9.77 -1.55 17.03
C VAL A 120 9.76 -3.03 17.43
N CYS A 121 8.66 -3.72 17.12
CA CYS A 121 8.45 -5.11 17.54
C CYS A 121 9.43 -6.09 16.90
N CYS A 122 9.83 -5.82 15.67
CA CYS A 122 10.14 -6.86 14.69
C CYS A 122 11.40 -6.53 13.88
N ASP A 123 12.43 -6.00 14.55
CA ASP A 123 13.70 -5.56 13.95
C ASP A 123 13.61 -4.20 13.19
N MET A 124 14.77 -3.56 12.95
CA MET A 124 14.92 -2.24 12.32
C MET A 124 14.86 -2.31 10.79
N VAL A 125 14.00 -3.18 10.28
CA VAL A 125 13.87 -3.54 8.88
C VAL A 125 13.22 -2.43 8.07
N ASN A 126 13.39 -2.49 6.75
CA ASN A 126 12.70 -1.64 5.79
C ASN A 126 12.38 -2.47 4.54
N ARG A 127 11.14 -2.42 4.05
CA ARG A 127 10.65 -3.30 2.97
C ARG A 127 10.85 -2.75 1.56
N GLY A 128 11.36 -1.53 1.44
CA GLY A 128 11.72 -0.97 0.15
C GLY A 128 11.39 0.50 0.03
N LEU A 129 11.36 0.91 -1.23
CA LEU A 129 11.17 2.28 -1.68
C LEU A 129 10.35 2.27 -2.96
N ALA A 130 9.88 3.44 -3.37
CA ALA A 130 9.24 3.63 -4.67
C ALA A 130 9.98 4.66 -5.51
N VAL A 131 9.93 4.50 -6.83
CA VAL A 131 10.57 5.43 -7.77
C VAL A 131 9.50 6.00 -8.70
N ALA A 132 9.37 7.32 -8.72
CA ALA A 132 8.46 8.00 -9.62
C ALA A 132 8.91 9.43 -9.90
N ARG A 133 8.71 9.89 -11.15
CA ARG A 133 8.94 11.28 -11.56
C ARG A 133 10.31 11.83 -11.16
N GLY A 134 11.35 11.03 -11.37
CA GLY A 134 12.74 11.37 -11.05
C GLY A 134 13.06 11.44 -9.56
N LYS A 135 12.21 10.88 -8.69
CA LYS A 135 12.42 10.82 -7.25
C LYS A 135 12.35 9.40 -6.71
N VAL A 136 13.08 9.18 -5.62
CA VAL A 136 13.03 7.97 -4.78
C VAL A 136 12.32 8.32 -3.48
N PHE A 137 11.33 7.52 -3.10
CA PHE A 137 10.51 7.72 -1.90
C PHE A 137 10.80 6.61 -0.90
N VAL A 138 11.23 6.97 0.31
CA VAL A 138 11.57 6.02 1.37
C VAL A 138 11.11 6.55 2.73
N ALA A 139 10.49 5.67 3.52
CA ALA A 139 10.12 5.97 4.90
C ALA A 139 11.22 5.50 5.85
N ALA A 140 11.63 6.38 6.76
CA ALA A 140 12.52 6.03 7.87
C ALA A 140 11.75 5.38 9.03
N LEU A 141 12.48 4.68 9.89
CA LEU A 141 11.92 3.88 10.98
C LEU A 141 11.06 4.70 11.97
N ASP A 142 11.47 5.94 12.23
CA ASP A 142 10.79 6.90 13.12
C ASP A 142 9.73 7.76 12.40
N GLY A 143 9.27 7.29 11.23
CA GLY A 143 8.11 7.81 10.51
C GLY A 143 8.32 9.15 9.82
N TRP A 144 9.57 9.46 9.45
CA TRP A 144 9.86 10.48 8.46
C TRP A 144 9.80 9.90 7.05
N MET A 145 9.03 10.52 6.17
CA MET A 145 9.04 10.24 4.74
C MET A 145 10.03 11.16 4.04
N TYR A 146 10.88 10.59 3.18
CA TYR A 146 11.83 11.33 2.37
C TYR A 146 11.51 11.13 0.89
N ALA A 147 11.55 12.22 0.12
CA ALA A 147 11.75 12.16 -1.31
C ALA A 147 13.17 12.61 -1.64
N LEU A 148 13.89 11.77 -2.37
CA LEU A 148 15.26 11.99 -2.80
C LEU A 148 15.27 12.20 -4.31
N ASP A 149 16.14 13.06 -4.81
CA ASP A 149 16.43 13.14 -6.24
C ASP A 149 17.05 11.82 -6.69
N ALA A 150 16.45 11.16 -7.69
CA ALA A 150 16.85 9.80 -8.07
C ALA A 150 18.28 9.72 -8.63
N ARG A 151 18.81 10.84 -9.15
CA ARG A 151 20.17 10.87 -9.74
C ARG A 151 21.25 11.08 -8.70
N THR A 152 20.95 11.83 -7.64
CA THR A 152 21.95 12.34 -6.70
C THR A 152 21.77 11.83 -5.27
N GLY A 153 20.60 11.30 -4.92
CA GLY A 153 20.24 10.93 -3.56
C GLY A 153 19.99 12.13 -2.64
N ALA A 154 20.02 13.36 -3.16
CA ALA A 154 19.80 14.58 -2.37
C ALA A 154 18.33 14.69 -1.94
N VAL A 155 18.09 15.12 -0.70
CA VAL A 155 16.72 15.30 -0.18
C VAL A 155 16.03 16.44 -0.93
N VAL A 156 14.91 16.13 -1.58
CA VAL A 156 14.00 17.10 -2.21
C VAL A 156 13.00 17.62 -1.19
N TRP A 157 12.41 16.72 -0.39
CA TRP A 157 11.56 17.06 0.73
C TRP A 157 11.59 15.98 1.81
N LYS A 158 11.23 16.37 3.05
CA LYS A 158 11.10 15.51 4.23
C LYS A 158 9.81 15.87 4.96
N THR A 159 8.99 14.89 5.31
CA THR A 159 7.72 15.09 6.02
C THR A 159 7.56 14.10 7.16
N ASP A 160 7.16 14.60 8.32
CA ASP A 160 6.74 13.77 9.44
C ASP A 160 5.32 13.25 9.18
N PHE A 161 5.15 11.94 9.08
CA PHE A 161 3.82 11.35 8.93
C PHE A 161 3.33 10.68 10.21
N ILE A 162 4.05 10.80 11.33
CA ILE A 162 3.55 10.32 12.63
C ILE A 162 2.62 11.36 13.25
N GLU A 163 1.42 10.92 13.67
CA GLU A 163 0.43 11.80 14.30
C GLU A 163 0.82 12.22 15.72
N ASP A 164 1.26 11.24 16.52
CA ASP A 164 1.63 11.44 17.92
C ASP A 164 2.94 10.72 18.23
N ARG A 165 4.05 11.49 18.24
CA ARG A 165 5.39 10.97 18.56
C ARG A 165 5.56 10.48 20.00
N LYS A 166 4.54 10.59 20.85
CA LYS A 166 4.56 10.04 22.22
C LYS A 166 4.14 8.58 22.28
N ARG A 167 3.51 8.06 21.22
CA ARG A 167 3.05 6.68 21.09
C ARG A 167 4.09 5.83 20.38
N GLY A 168 3.86 4.52 20.38
CA GLY A 168 4.75 3.54 19.74
C GLY A 168 4.78 3.51 18.22
N ASP A 169 4.22 4.53 17.56
CA ASP A 169 4.21 4.69 16.11
C ASP A 169 5.61 4.58 15.50
N ASN A 170 5.75 3.73 14.49
CA ASN A 170 6.98 3.56 13.70
C ASN A 170 6.63 3.14 12.27
N SER A 171 7.63 2.91 11.42
CA SER A 171 7.41 2.50 10.03
C SER A 171 8.44 1.51 9.53
N THR A 172 7.98 0.48 8.83
CA THR A 172 8.83 -0.54 8.19
C THR A 172 8.46 -0.82 6.73
N GLY A 173 7.23 -0.47 6.31
CA GLY A 173 6.71 -0.73 4.97
C GLY A 173 7.31 0.14 3.87
N ALA A 174 7.22 -0.34 2.63
CA ALA A 174 7.52 0.46 1.44
C ALA A 174 6.33 1.39 1.11
N PRO A 175 6.59 2.63 0.68
CA PRO A 175 5.53 3.52 0.21
C PRO A 175 5.01 3.11 -1.17
N GLU A 176 3.78 3.48 -1.48
CA GLU A 176 3.13 3.20 -2.78
C GLU A 176 2.77 4.50 -3.50
N ILE A 177 2.97 4.52 -4.82
CA ILE A 177 2.65 5.69 -5.66
C ILE A 177 1.25 5.52 -6.26
N ALA A 178 0.37 6.47 -6.00
CA ALA A 178 -1.00 6.46 -6.51
C ALA A 178 -1.35 7.82 -7.15
N GLY A 179 -1.10 7.94 -8.45
CA GLY A 179 -1.38 9.18 -9.19
C GLY A 179 -0.49 10.35 -8.78
N ASP A 180 -1.02 11.32 -8.04
CA ASP A 180 -0.33 12.51 -7.55
C ASP A 180 0.05 12.45 -6.06
N VAL A 181 -0.16 11.30 -5.41
CA VAL A 181 0.22 11.08 -4.02
C VAL A 181 1.18 9.91 -3.85
N VAL A 182 1.96 9.97 -2.79
CA VAL A 182 2.65 8.82 -2.20
C VAL A 182 1.94 8.43 -0.91
N VAL A 183 1.57 7.15 -0.81
CA VAL A 183 0.79 6.58 0.28
C VAL A 183 1.71 5.73 1.14
N VAL A 184 1.65 5.93 2.46
CA VAL A 184 2.48 5.23 3.43
C VAL A 184 1.67 4.91 4.68
N GLY A 185 1.81 3.69 5.19
CA GLY A 185 1.19 3.25 6.43
C GLY A 185 2.10 3.43 7.64
N MET A 186 1.70 2.82 8.75
CA MET A 186 2.45 2.83 10.00
C MET A 186 2.39 1.47 10.69
N SER A 187 3.29 1.27 11.63
CA SER A 187 3.47 0.08 12.48
C SER A 187 3.25 0.44 13.96
N GLY A 188 3.04 -0.57 14.80
CA GLY A 188 3.05 -0.42 16.25
C GLY A 188 1.84 -1.01 16.99
N ALA A 189 1.01 -1.85 16.36
CA ALA A 189 -0.17 -2.44 17.01
C ALA A 189 0.16 -3.29 18.26
N GLU A 190 1.43 -3.69 18.42
CA GLU A 190 1.96 -4.34 19.62
C GLU A 190 2.10 -3.40 20.82
N TYR A 191 1.95 -2.09 20.58
CA TYR A 191 2.09 -1.00 21.54
C TYR A 191 0.80 -0.15 21.56
N ASP A 192 0.90 1.14 21.89
CA ASP A 192 -0.21 2.05 22.17
C ASP A 192 -0.63 2.90 20.97
N VAL A 193 -0.80 2.30 19.79
CA VAL A 193 -1.08 3.03 18.55
C VAL A 193 -2.52 2.86 18.04
N ARG A 194 -2.99 3.88 17.32
CA ARG A 194 -4.21 3.82 16.49
C ARG A 194 -3.76 3.78 15.04
N GLY A 195 -4.08 2.72 14.30
CA GLY A 195 -3.64 2.53 12.93
C GLY A 195 -4.19 3.59 11.98
N TYR A 196 -3.35 4.05 11.05
CA TYR A 196 -3.75 4.93 9.95
C TYR A 196 -2.85 4.75 8.73
N VAL A 197 -3.34 5.19 7.58
CA VAL A 197 -2.57 5.37 6.35
C VAL A 197 -2.61 6.84 5.94
N THR A 198 -1.46 7.33 5.48
CA THR A 198 -1.24 8.74 5.14
C THR A 198 -0.92 8.87 3.66
N ALA A 199 -1.54 9.83 2.98
CA ALA A 199 -1.13 10.25 1.65
C ALA A 199 -0.50 11.64 1.68
N LEU A 200 0.68 11.72 1.09
CA LEU A 200 1.43 12.95 0.91
C LEU A 200 1.44 13.32 -0.56
N ASP A 201 1.40 14.62 -0.84
CA ASP A 201 1.58 15.16 -2.18
C ASP A 201 2.93 14.74 -2.74
N LEU A 202 2.94 14.13 -3.93
CA LEU A 202 4.12 13.49 -4.47
C LEU A 202 5.27 14.48 -4.75
N GLU A 203 4.95 15.73 -5.09
CA GLU A 203 5.93 16.76 -5.44
C GLU A 203 6.40 17.55 -4.23
N THR A 204 5.50 17.83 -3.28
CA THR A 204 5.76 18.77 -2.18
C THR A 204 5.89 18.12 -0.81
N GLY A 205 5.51 16.84 -0.66
CA GLY A 205 5.49 16.13 0.62
C GLY A 205 4.38 16.58 1.56
N LYS A 206 3.49 17.50 1.16
CA LYS A 206 2.41 18.00 2.04
C LYS A 206 1.36 16.93 2.29
N LEU A 207 0.89 16.82 3.53
CA LEU A 207 -0.25 15.96 3.88
C LEU A 207 -1.47 16.30 3.02
N ARG A 208 -1.99 15.31 2.29
CA ARG A 208 -3.21 15.44 1.47
C ARG A 208 -4.41 14.90 2.21
N TRP A 209 -4.27 13.72 2.78
CA TRP A 209 -5.29 13.10 3.63
C TRP A 209 -4.66 12.04 4.53
N ARG A 210 -5.39 11.70 5.59
CA ARG A 210 -5.13 10.57 6.47
C ARG A 210 -6.42 9.80 6.65
N TRP A 211 -6.33 8.48 6.61
CA TRP A 211 -7.45 7.58 6.92
C TRP A 211 -7.07 6.73 8.13
N HIS A 212 -7.83 6.85 9.22
CA HIS A 212 -7.68 6.01 10.41
C HIS A 212 -8.44 4.70 10.25
N VAL A 213 -7.82 3.61 10.72
CA VAL A 213 -8.31 2.24 10.56
C VAL A 213 -9.41 1.92 11.56
N VAL A 214 -9.30 2.45 12.78
CA VAL A 214 -10.23 2.18 13.87
C VAL A 214 -10.79 3.48 14.45
N PRO A 215 -11.98 3.48 15.07
CA PRO A 215 -12.56 4.64 15.74
C PRO A 215 -11.67 5.16 16.89
N HIS A 216 -11.79 6.44 17.22
CA HIS A 216 -11.27 6.96 18.49
C HIS A 216 -12.34 6.91 19.58
N ASP A 217 -11.94 7.22 20.83
CA ASP A 217 -12.87 7.32 21.96
C ASP A 217 -14.04 8.26 21.59
N PRO A 218 -15.29 7.78 21.60
CA PRO A 218 -16.45 8.62 21.28
C PRO A 218 -16.66 9.76 22.28
N LYS A 219 -16.01 9.74 23.45
CA LYS A 219 -16.00 10.87 24.40
C LYS A 219 -15.23 12.08 23.88
N LEU A 220 -14.35 11.91 22.89
CA LEU A 220 -13.59 13.00 22.28
C LEU A 220 -14.38 13.77 21.22
N GLY A 221 -15.52 13.24 20.79
CA GLY A 221 -16.40 13.87 19.80
C GLY A 221 -16.82 12.93 18.68
N PRO A 222 -17.42 13.48 17.61
CA PRO A 222 -17.74 12.73 16.40
C PRO A 222 -16.48 12.15 15.73
N GLN A 223 -16.62 11.01 15.08
CA GLN A 223 -15.55 10.38 14.32
C GLN A 223 -15.19 11.20 13.08
N GLU A 224 -13.96 11.03 12.58
CA GLU A 224 -13.43 11.83 11.46
C GLU A 224 -14.19 11.58 10.15
N THR A 225 -14.81 10.40 10.01
CA THR A 225 -15.51 9.98 8.80
C THR A 225 -16.81 9.22 9.12
N PRO A 226 -17.84 9.30 8.25
CA PRO A 226 -19.05 8.48 8.38
C PRO A 226 -18.77 6.96 8.47
N GLU A 227 -17.70 6.50 7.84
CA GLU A 227 -17.24 5.11 7.87
C GLU A 227 -16.80 4.72 9.28
N LEU A 228 -16.07 5.59 9.98
CA LEU A 228 -15.70 5.36 11.38
C LEU A 228 -16.89 5.41 12.34
N GLU A 229 -17.93 6.20 12.05
CA GLU A 229 -19.19 6.16 12.81
C GLU A 229 -19.92 4.81 12.66
N VAL A 230 -19.80 4.17 11.49
CA VAL A 230 -20.30 2.81 11.28
C VAL A 230 -19.42 1.80 12.01
N ALA A 231 -18.10 1.92 11.87
CA ALA A 231 -17.15 1.05 12.54
C ALA A 231 -17.31 1.07 14.06
N LEU A 232 -17.53 2.25 14.67
CA LEU A 232 -17.73 2.43 16.11
C LEU A 232 -18.82 1.53 16.70
N LYS A 233 -19.87 1.20 15.94
CA LYS A 233 -20.94 0.30 16.38
C LYS A 233 -20.48 -1.14 16.58
N THR A 234 -19.32 -1.50 16.05
CA THR A 234 -18.69 -2.83 16.18
C THR A 234 -17.67 -2.89 17.33
N TRP A 235 -17.54 -1.82 18.11
CA TRP A 235 -16.66 -1.74 19.27
C TRP A 235 -17.48 -1.58 20.55
N ASP A 236 -16.98 -2.12 21.65
CA ASP A 236 -17.51 -1.85 22.98
C ASP A 236 -17.29 -0.37 23.34
N PRO A 237 -18.30 0.36 23.83
CA PRO A 237 -18.10 1.71 24.38
C PRO A 237 -17.00 1.81 25.44
N ASN A 238 -16.71 0.71 26.16
CA ASN A 238 -15.67 0.58 27.16
C ASN A 238 -14.36 -0.02 26.61
N SER A 239 -14.18 -0.02 25.29
CA SER A 239 -12.92 -0.38 24.66
C SER A 239 -11.74 0.40 25.26
N ARG A 240 -10.55 -0.18 25.15
CA ARG A 240 -9.29 0.43 25.60
C ARG A 240 -8.82 1.51 24.62
N TRP A 241 -9.62 2.55 24.47
CA TRP A 241 -9.35 3.68 23.56
C TRP A 241 -8.05 4.41 23.92
N ASP A 242 -7.64 4.36 25.19
CA ASP A 242 -6.41 4.95 25.71
C ASP A 242 -5.15 4.41 25.02
N ILE A 243 -5.18 3.16 24.55
CA ILE A 243 -4.05 2.50 23.86
C ILE A 243 -4.25 2.34 22.35
N GLY A 244 -5.27 2.98 21.78
CA GLY A 244 -5.40 3.20 20.34
C GLY A 244 -6.12 2.11 19.53
N GLY A 245 -6.15 0.85 19.97
CA GLY A 245 -6.95 -0.21 19.34
C GLY A 245 -6.25 -1.02 18.23
N GLY A 246 -5.07 -0.59 17.77
CA GLY A 246 -4.28 -1.29 16.75
C GLY A 246 -4.71 -0.96 15.31
N GLY A 247 -4.64 -1.95 14.42
CA GLY A 247 -5.02 -1.82 13.00
C GLY A 247 -3.93 -1.25 12.10
N SER A 248 -2.67 -1.23 12.55
CA SER A 248 -1.54 -0.61 11.83
C SER A 248 -1.33 -1.21 10.42
N PRO A 249 -1.45 -0.45 9.32
CA PRO A 249 -1.28 -0.95 7.95
C PRO A 249 0.21 -0.92 7.55
N TRP A 250 1.00 -1.86 8.05
CA TRP A 250 2.46 -1.78 8.04
C TRP A 250 3.17 -2.29 6.77
N ASP A 251 2.45 -2.91 5.82
CA ASP A 251 3.03 -3.48 4.59
C ASP A 251 2.13 -3.31 3.36
N ALA A 252 1.14 -4.18 3.16
CA ALA A 252 0.39 -4.21 1.90
C ALA A 252 -0.48 -2.96 1.66
N ILE A 253 0.08 -2.02 0.89
CA ILE A 253 -0.58 -0.87 0.29
C ILE A 253 -0.30 -0.92 -1.20
N ALA A 254 -1.33 -1.07 -2.02
CA ALA A 254 -1.16 -1.25 -3.46
C ALA A 254 -2.17 -0.42 -4.26
N PHE A 255 -1.68 0.29 -5.27
CA PHE A 255 -2.52 1.03 -6.20
C PHE A 255 -2.95 0.14 -7.36
N ASP A 256 -4.25 0.07 -7.60
CA ASP A 256 -4.82 -0.59 -8.76
C ASP A 256 -5.17 0.43 -9.85
N PRO A 257 -4.44 0.47 -10.98
CA PRO A 257 -4.73 1.40 -12.06
C PRO A 257 -6.02 1.07 -12.85
N GLU A 258 -6.55 -0.17 -12.79
CA GLU A 258 -7.82 -0.51 -13.47
C GLU A 258 -9.02 0.11 -12.73
N THR A 259 -9.04 0.03 -11.40
CA THR A 259 -10.12 0.62 -10.59
C THR A 259 -9.84 2.05 -10.16
N GLY A 260 -8.57 2.48 -10.19
CA GLY A 260 -8.12 3.77 -9.69
C GLY A 260 -8.15 3.87 -8.15
N LEU A 261 -8.14 2.73 -7.46
CA LEU A 261 -8.22 2.64 -6.00
C LEU A 261 -6.87 2.26 -5.39
N VAL A 262 -6.63 2.72 -4.17
CA VAL A 262 -5.56 2.20 -3.31
C VAL A 262 -6.20 1.18 -2.39
N ILE A 263 -5.75 -0.07 -2.45
CA ILE A 263 -6.19 -1.13 -1.56
C ILE A 263 -5.15 -1.25 -0.43
N VAL A 264 -5.64 -1.25 0.80
CA VAL A 264 -4.85 -1.27 2.03
C VAL A 264 -5.22 -2.49 2.84
N GLY A 265 -4.22 -3.28 3.22
CA GLY A 265 -4.33 -4.33 4.23
C GLY A 265 -4.14 -3.76 5.63
N THR A 266 -5.06 -4.04 6.55
CA THR A 266 -5.02 -3.50 7.92
C THR A 266 -4.54 -4.52 8.94
N GLY A 267 -3.94 -4.01 10.03
CA GLY A 267 -3.32 -4.83 11.05
C GLY A 267 -4.27 -5.50 12.04
N ASN A 268 -3.67 -6.23 12.96
CA ASN A 268 -4.27 -6.84 14.15
C ASN A 268 -4.77 -5.80 15.16
N GLY A 269 -5.60 -6.26 16.11
CA GLY A 269 -6.06 -5.43 17.23
C GLY A 269 -5.01 -5.28 18.33
N GLY A 270 -4.91 -4.07 18.90
CA GLY A 270 -4.07 -3.76 20.06
C GLY A 270 -4.91 -3.42 21.29
N PRO A 271 -4.86 -4.19 22.40
CA PRO A 271 -4.14 -5.45 22.60
C PRO A 271 -4.78 -6.59 21.83
N TYR A 272 -4.04 -7.68 21.67
CA TYR A 272 -4.51 -8.86 20.93
C TYR A 272 -5.78 -9.44 21.55
N ALA A 273 -5.82 -9.54 22.89
CA ALA A 273 -6.96 -10.09 23.61
C ALA A 273 -8.21 -9.19 23.48
N THR A 274 -9.20 -9.61 22.69
CA THR A 274 -10.48 -8.92 22.50
C THR A 274 -11.18 -8.68 23.83
N SER A 275 -11.10 -9.61 24.78
CA SER A 275 -11.65 -9.45 26.14
C SER A 275 -11.07 -8.27 26.93
N LYS A 276 -9.90 -7.75 26.53
CA LYS A 276 -9.30 -6.52 27.06
C LYS A 276 -9.52 -5.34 26.13
N ARG A 277 -9.37 -5.52 24.82
CA ARG A 277 -9.50 -4.46 23.80
C ARG A 277 -10.93 -3.93 23.69
N SER A 278 -11.91 -4.83 23.65
CA SER A 278 -13.33 -4.59 23.43
C SER A 278 -14.11 -5.63 24.25
N PRO A 279 -14.31 -5.41 25.56
CA PRO A 279 -14.75 -6.46 26.51
C PRO A 279 -16.06 -7.18 26.13
N ALA A 280 -17.02 -6.48 25.52
CA ALA A 280 -18.26 -7.06 25.02
C ALA A 280 -18.11 -7.78 23.66
N GLY A 281 -16.90 -7.84 23.10
CA GLY A 281 -16.61 -8.40 21.79
C GLY A 281 -16.85 -7.41 20.65
N GLY A 282 -17.44 -7.90 19.57
CA GLY A 282 -17.69 -7.15 18.34
C GLY A 282 -16.63 -7.38 17.27
N ASP A 283 -17.00 -7.09 16.03
CA ASP A 283 -16.14 -7.29 14.85
C ASP A 283 -14.89 -6.40 14.88
N ASN A 284 -14.91 -5.29 15.64
CA ASN A 284 -13.83 -4.33 15.76
C ASN A 284 -13.31 -3.84 14.41
N LEU A 285 -14.20 -3.31 13.57
CA LEU A 285 -13.84 -2.75 12.27
C LEU A 285 -12.89 -1.55 12.40
N TYR A 286 -11.89 -1.35 11.53
CA TYR A 286 -11.53 -2.17 10.36
C TYR A 286 -10.27 -3.00 10.61
N LEU A 287 -10.15 -3.68 11.75
CA LEU A 287 -9.05 -4.62 12.01
C LEU A 287 -9.06 -5.77 11.00
N ALA A 288 -7.88 -6.29 10.66
CA ALA A 288 -7.70 -7.48 9.81
C ALA A 288 -8.58 -7.49 8.56
N SER A 289 -8.54 -6.39 7.82
CA SER A 289 -9.40 -6.11 6.66
C SER A 289 -8.59 -5.69 5.44
N LEU A 290 -9.13 -5.97 4.26
CA LEU A 290 -8.80 -5.21 3.05
C LEU A 290 -9.76 -4.01 2.93
N VAL A 291 -9.21 -2.83 2.65
CA VAL A 291 -9.96 -1.59 2.53
C VAL A 291 -9.53 -0.86 1.26
N ALA A 292 -10.48 -0.50 0.39
CA ALA A 292 -10.18 0.29 -0.79
C ALA A 292 -10.52 1.76 -0.59
N LEU A 293 -9.54 2.62 -0.88
CA LEU A 293 -9.59 4.06 -0.69
C LEU A 293 -9.45 4.78 -2.03
N ASP A 294 -10.15 5.90 -2.17
CA ASP A 294 -9.91 6.86 -3.24
C ASP A 294 -8.56 7.58 -3.01
N PRO A 295 -7.59 7.50 -3.95
CA PRO A 295 -6.26 8.08 -3.74
C PRO A 295 -6.25 9.61 -3.60
N LYS A 296 -7.28 10.31 -4.08
CA LYS A 296 -7.33 11.78 -4.01
C LYS A 296 -7.90 12.28 -2.69
N THR A 297 -8.80 11.51 -2.08
CA THR A 297 -9.61 11.98 -0.94
C THR A 297 -9.47 11.13 0.31
N GLY A 298 -8.91 9.92 0.22
CA GLY A 298 -8.86 8.96 1.33
C GLY A 298 -10.22 8.37 1.71
N ARG A 299 -11.28 8.64 0.93
CA ARG A 299 -12.62 8.09 1.22
C ARG A 299 -12.72 6.63 0.81
N MET A 300 -13.24 5.83 1.73
CA MET A 300 -13.42 4.40 1.53
C MET A 300 -14.50 4.12 0.48
N LYS A 301 -14.24 3.14 -0.38
CA LYS A 301 -15.19 2.65 -1.39
C LYS A 301 -15.80 1.32 -0.98
N TRP A 302 -14.98 0.43 -0.46
CA TRP A 302 -15.40 -0.85 0.06
C TRP A 302 -14.39 -1.35 1.09
N HIS A 303 -14.82 -2.31 1.92
CA HIS A 303 -13.93 -3.09 2.77
C HIS A 303 -14.40 -4.54 2.78
N TYR A 304 -13.50 -5.45 3.12
CA TYR A 304 -13.79 -6.83 3.45
C TYR A 304 -12.94 -7.22 4.65
N GLN A 305 -13.60 -7.62 5.74
CA GLN A 305 -12.91 -8.05 6.96
C GLN A 305 -12.65 -9.55 6.92
N GLU A 306 -11.37 -9.92 6.91
CA GLU A 306 -10.92 -11.31 6.78
C GLU A 306 -10.90 -12.03 8.13
N THR A 307 -10.65 -11.30 9.22
CA THR A 307 -10.69 -11.83 10.59
C THR A 307 -11.54 -10.94 11.51
N PRO A 308 -12.88 -11.09 11.51
CA PRO A 308 -13.75 -10.35 12.44
C PRO A 308 -13.38 -10.61 13.90
N GLY A 309 -13.25 -9.54 14.67
CA GLY A 309 -12.92 -9.60 16.10
C GLY A 309 -11.55 -10.19 16.40
N ASP A 310 -10.56 -10.00 15.51
CA ASP A 310 -9.19 -10.53 15.62
C ASP A 310 -8.70 -10.63 17.08
N ASN A 311 -8.26 -11.82 17.45
CA ASN A 311 -7.82 -12.15 18.80
C ASN A 311 -6.46 -12.89 18.81
N TRP A 312 -5.79 -12.97 17.65
CA TRP A 312 -4.66 -13.88 17.43
C TRP A 312 -3.47 -13.26 16.72
N ASP A 313 -3.44 -11.92 16.60
CA ASP A 313 -2.46 -11.24 15.75
C ASP A 313 -2.56 -11.69 14.28
N PHE A 314 -3.79 -11.82 13.80
CA PHE A 314 -4.06 -12.11 12.40
C PHE A 314 -4.27 -10.83 11.61
N THR A 315 -3.16 -10.24 11.15
CA THR A 315 -3.18 -9.09 10.24
C THR A 315 -3.70 -9.48 8.86
N ALA A 316 -4.22 -8.49 8.14
CA ALA A 316 -4.53 -8.54 6.72
C ALA A 316 -3.54 -7.70 5.89
N THR A 317 -2.32 -7.49 6.41
CA THR A 317 -1.27 -6.64 5.82
C THR A 317 -0.39 -7.37 4.81
N GLN A 318 -0.76 -8.59 4.39
CA GLN A 318 0.08 -9.45 3.54
C GLN A 318 -0.01 -9.03 2.06
N PRO A 319 1.01 -9.36 1.24
CA PRO A 319 1.02 -8.99 -0.16
C PRO A 319 -0.27 -9.36 -0.91
N MET A 320 -0.73 -8.43 -1.75
CA MET A 320 -1.90 -8.59 -2.60
C MET A 320 -1.47 -8.80 -4.05
N ILE A 321 -2.14 -9.71 -4.76
CA ILE A 321 -1.97 -9.88 -6.20
C ILE A 321 -3.24 -9.43 -6.90
N PHE A 322 -3.13 -8.47 -7.80
CA PHE A 322 -4.22 -8.07 -8.68
C PHE A 322 -4.11 -8.75 -10.04
N THR A 323 -5.17 -9.46 -10.42
CA THR A 323 -5.18 -10.20 -11.68
C THR A 323 -6.60 -10.33 -12.21
N ARG A 324 -6.75 -11.01 -13.35
CA ARG A 324 -8.04 -11.42 -13.88
C ARG A 324 -8.13 -12.95 -13.86
N MET A 325 -9.26 -13.47 -13.38
CA MET A 325 -9.51 -14.90 -13.29
C MET A 325 -10.87 -15.24 -13.89
N LYS A 326 -10.92 -16.35 -14.63
CA LYS A 326 -12.18 -16.92 -15.08
C LYS A 326 -12.85 -17.66 -13.91
N LEU A 327 -13.91 -17.07 -13.37
CA LEU A 327 -14.69 -17.61 -12.25
C LEU A 327 -16.14 -17.76 -12.70
N ASP A 328 -16.68 -18.97 -12.55
CA ASP A 328 -18.06 -19.31 -12.95
C ASP A 328 -18.38 -18.94 -14.41
N GLY A 329 -17.38 -19.07 -15.30
CA GLY A 329 -17.50 -18.76 -16.72
C GLY A 329 -17.26 -17.28 -17.09
N GLU A 330 -17.21 -16.38 -16.10
CA GLU A 330 -16.98 -14.94 -16.29
C GLU A 330 -15.53 -14.56 -15.98
N ASP A 331 -14.95 -13.67 -16.78
CA ASP A 331 -13.63 -13.10 -16.52
C ASP A 331 -13.74 -11.94 -15.50
N ARG A 332 -13.14 -12.11 -14.33
CA ARG A 332 -13.31 -11.20 -13.18
C ARG A 332 -12.00 -10.53 -12.80
N PRO A 333 -11.97 -9.20 -12.61
CA PRO A 333 -10.86 -8.53 -11.95
C PRO A 333 -10.87 -8.88 -10.45
N VAL A 334 -9.80 -9.47 -9.95
CA VAL A 334 -9.73 -9.97 -8.58
C VAL A 334 -8.51 -9.45 -7.85
N VAL A 335 -8.64 -9.35 -6.52
CA VAL A 335 -7.52 -9.36 -5.60
C VAL A 335 -7.41 -10.75 -4.98
N LEU A 336 -6.23 -11.34 -5.05
CA LEU A 336 -5.83 -12.54 -4.33
C LEU A 336 -5.07 -12.10 -3.08
N HIS A 337 -5.48 -12.62 -1.94
CA HIS A 337 -4.86 -12.26 -0.67
C HIS A 337 -4.83 -13.46 0.27
N ALA A 338 -3.65 -13.72 0.83
CA ALA A 338 -3.42 -14.80 1.78
C ALA A 338 -2.92 -14.21 3.10
N PRO A 339 -3.82 -13.71 3.96
CA PRO A 339 -3.45 -13.12 5.24
C PRO A 339 -2.96 -14.18 6.24
N LYS A 340 -2.51 -13.73 7.42
CA LYS A 340 -1.97 -14.59 8.49
C LYS A 340 -2.94 -15.71 8.92
N ASN A 341 -4.25 -15.54 8.73
CA ASN A 341 -5.28 -16.44 9.25
C ASN A 341 -5.38 -17.81 8.56
N GLY A 342 -4.55 -18.08 7.54
CA GLY A 342 -4.48 -19.39 6.88
C GLY A 342 -5.51 -19.63 5.78
N PHE A 343 -6.17 -18.58 5.27
CA PHE A 343 -7.04 -18.65 4.10
C PHE A 343 -6.42 -17.92 2.90
N LEU A 344 -6.75 -18.38 1.69
CA LEU A 344 -6.61 -17.64 0.45
C LEU A 344 -7.98 -17.07 0.06
N TYR A 345 -8.06 -15.74 0.04
CA TYR A 345 -9.22 -14.98 -0.38
C TYR A 345 -9.10 -14.55 -1.83
N ILE A 346 -10.24 -14.59 -2.52
CA ILE A 346 -10.44 -14.04 -3.87
C ILE A 346 -11.61 -13.08 -3.77
N LEU A 347 -11.34 -11.78 -3.89
CA LEU A 347 -12.38 -10.73 -3.88
C LEU A 347 -12.46 -10.06 -5.25
N ASP A 348 -13.66 -9.62 -5.64
CA ASP A 348 -13.80 -8.70 -6.77
C ASP A 348 -13.25 -7.33 -6.36
N ARG A 349 -12.15 -6.90 -6.99
CA ARG A 349 -11.43 -5.69 -6.56
C ARG A 349 -12.18 -4.38 -6.81
N ARG A 350 -13.30 -4.42 -7.55
CA ARG A 350 -14.13 -3.24 -7.84
C ARG A 350 -15.02 -2.86 -6.67
N ASP A 351 -15.54 -3.84 -5.94
CA ASP A 351 -16.57 -3.65 -4.92
C ASP A 351 -16.30 -4.41 -3.60
N GLY A 352 -15.20 -5.16 -3.51
CA GLY A 352 -14.81 -5.91 -2.33
C GLY A 352 -15.63 -7.19 -2.10
N LYS A 353 -16.47 -7.59 -3.06
CA LYS A 353 -17.29 -8.78 -2.91
C LYS A 353 -16.43 -10.04 -2.83
N LEU A 354 -16.62 -10.83 -1.78
CA LEU A 354 -16.03 -12.16 -1.68
C LEU A 354 -16.52 -13.06 -2.80
N LEU A 355 -15.57 -13.62 -3.56
CA LEU A 355 -15.84 -14.61 -4.60
C LEU A 355 -15.53 -16.02 -4.11
N ARG A 356 -14.37 -16.24 -3.48
CA ARG A 356 -13.95 -17.52 -2.87
C ARG A 356 -13.07 -17.27 -1.64
N ALA A 357 -13.12 -18.15 -0.66
CA ALA A 357 -12.18 -18.23 0.45
C ALA A 357 -11.86 -19.70 0.72
N ASN A 358 -10.60 -20.08 0.56
CA ASN A 358 -10.15 -21.47 0.68
C ASN A 358 -9.06 -21.58 1.75
N PRO A 359 -9.10 -22.57 2.67
CA PRO A 359 -8.00 -22.79 3.59
C PRO A 359 -6.74 -23.21 2.82
N ILE A 360 -5.57 -22.73 3.26
CA ILE A 360 -4.25 -23.06 2.70
C ILE A 360 -3.35 -23.82 3.69
N VAL A 361 -3.85 -24.08 4.90
CA VAL A 361 -3.18 -24.84 5.97
C VAL A 361 -4.06 -25.94 6.52
#